data_AF-W7F058-F1
#
_entry.id   AF-W7F058-F1
#
_cell.length_a   1.000
_cell.length_b   1.000
_cell.length_c   1.000
_cell.angle_alpha   90.00
_cell.angle_beta   90.00
_cell.angle_gamma   90.00
#
_symmetry.space_group_name_H-M   'P 1'
#
loop_
_entity.id
_entity.type
_entity.pdbx_description
1 polymer ?
#
loop_
_entity_poly.entity_id
_entity_poly.type
_entity_poly.pdbx_seq_one_letter_code
_entity_poly.pdbx_strand_id
1 'polypeptide(L)'
;MKLLFLILPFLGSVLALVPRDPRAASGVCTCETVVCAQVWPDSCYCANDAKKVCYEKCGGSPPTYNTCPPRGVTARAADEAAAPTPTPTAPSTCVCEPVFCLDSWPDSCYCNNTAKKNCYEKCGGELPEYQKCPPRAAKPDPVPEPKCQCPEINCIQSFPEGCYCANNAKLQCYQQCGGEEPVLSSCD
;
A
#
# COMPACT_ATOMS: atom_id res chain seq x y z
N MET A 1 74.36 -35.45 41.87
CA MET A 1 74.28 -35.91 40.46
C MET A 1 73.20 -36.97 40.39
N LYS A 2 72.04 -36.61 39.82
CA LYS A 2 71.62 -36.94 38.43
C LYS A 2 71.09 -38.39 38.39
N LEU A 3 69.78 -38.53 38.63
CA LEU A 3 68.78 -39.05 37.68
C LEU A 3 69.02 -40.51 37.30
N LEU A 4 68.02 -41.37 37.54
CA LEU A 4 67.38 -42.15 36.49
C LEU A 4 66.28 -43.10 37.03
N PHE A 5 65.21 -43.19 36.25
CA PHE A 5 64.14 -44.20 36.23
C PHE A 5 62.97 -44.12 37.22
N LEU A 6 62.07 -43.17 36.92
CA LEU A 6 60.62 -43.35 36.96
C LEU A 6 60.18 -44.46 35.98
N ILE A 7 59.53 -45.54 36.45
CA ILE A 7 58.75 -46.45 35.59
C ILE A 7 57.54 -47.04 36.36
N LEU A 8 56.33 -46.56 36.02
CA LEU A 8 54.97 -47.17 35.99
C LEU A 8 54.54 -48.24 37.05
N PRO A 9 53.27 -48.20 37.58
CA PRO A 9 52.07 -48.20 36.74
C PRO A 9 50.85 -47.42 37.29
N PHE A 10 50.22 -46.59 36.45
CA PHE A 10 48.80 -46.24 36.61
C PHE A 10 48.07 -46.61 35.31
N LEU A 11 47.71 -47.88 35.24
CA LEU A 11 46.60 -48.35 34.42
C LEU A 11 45.31 -47.78 35.02
N GLY A 12 44.48 -47.10 34.23
CA GLY A 12 43.14 -46.73 34.67
C GLY A 12 42.40 -45.77 33.75
N SER A 13 41.71 -46.32 32.76
CA SER A 13 40.49 -45.78 32.15
C SER A 13 40.59 -44.50 31.32
N VAL A 14 41.07 -44.64 30.08
CA VAL A 14 40.61 -43.78 28.98
C VAL A 14 39.36 -44.43 28.40
N LEU A 15 38.21 -43.78 28.59
CA LEU A 15 36.95 -44.09 27.92
C LEU A 15 37.20 -44.25 26.41
N ALA A 16 36.87 -45.43 25.89
CA ALA A 16 36.87 -45.73 24.48
C ALA A 16 35.92 -44.78 23.75
N LEU A 17 36.46 -43.70 23.18
CA LEU A 17 35.87 -43.09 21.99
C LEU A 17 36.00 -44.12 20.88
N VAL A 18 34.97 -44.92 20.68
CA VAL A 18 34.82 -45.75 19.48
C VAL A 18 34.89 -44.80 18.28
N PRO A 19 35.95 -44.82 17.47
CA PRO A 19 35.91 -44.16 16.18
C PRO A 19 34.90 -44.96 15.37
N ARG A 20 33.72 -44.40 15.11
CA ARG A 20 32.84 -44.98 14.10
C ARG A 20 33.62 -44.92 12.79
N ASP A 21 33.91 -46.11 12.26
CA ASP A 21 34.51 -46.33 10.96
C ASP A 21 33.98 -45.31 9.94
N PRO A 22 34.84 -44.52 9.27
CA PRO A 22 34.43 -43.69 8.15
C PRO A 22 34.02 -44.52 6.93
N ARG A 23 34.00 -45.85 7.05
CA ARG A 23 33.85 -46.79 5.94
C ARG A 23 32.46 -47.43 5.92
N ALA A 24 31.44 -46.57 5.85
CA ALA A 24 30.14 -46.91 5.30
C ALA A 24 29.76 -45.90 4.21
N ALA A 25 30.67 -45.70 3.24
CA ALA A 25 30.33 -45.07 1.98
C ALA A 25 29.96 -46.17 0.97
N SER A 26 28.66 -46.35 0.74
CA SER A 26 28.16 -46.71 -0.61
C SER A 26 26.79 -46.10 -0.91
N GLY A 27 26.54 -44.91 -0.38
CA GLY A 27 25.51 -44.01 -0.86
C GLY A 27 25.93 -42.59 -0.54
N VAL A 28 26.09 -41.73 -1.55
CA VAL A 28 26.17 -40.28 -1.31
C VAL A 28 24.84 -39.91 -0.66
N CYS A 29 24.84 -39.62 0.64
CA CYS A 29 23.62 -39.18 1.29
C CYS A 29 23.25 -37.82 0.72
N THR A 30 22.19 -37.81 -0.07
CA THR A 30 21.72 -36.65 -0.82
C THR A 30 20.56 -36.04 -0.05
N CYS A 31 20.70 -34.78 0.31
CA CYS A 31 19.63 -34.03 0.93
C CYS A 31 18.74 -33.41 -0.13
N GLU A 32 17.44 -33.53 0.06
CA GLU A 32 16.44 -32.94 -0.81
C GLU A 32 16.54 -31.42 -0.74
N THR A 33 16.43 -30.78 -1.91
CA THR A 33 16.35 -29.32 -1.96
C THR A 33 14.95 -28.90 -1.56
N VAL A 34 14.83 -28.28 -0.38
CA VAL A 34 13.55 -27.73 0.11
C VAL A 34 13.38 -26.32 -0.43
N VAL A 35 12.27 -26.09 -1.15
CA VAL A 35 11.87 -24.76 -1.60
C VAL A 35 11.08 -24.09 -0.48
N CYS A 36 11.69 -23.11 0.17
CA CYS A 36 11.04 -22.34 1.22
C CYS A 36 10.21 -21.19 0.66
N ALA A 37 9.13 -20.84 1.36
CA ALA A 37 8.40 -19.60 1.11
C ALA A 37 9.37 -18.41 1.17
N GLN A 38 9.20 -17.42 0.30
CA GLN A 38 10.04 -16.22 0.25
C GLN A 38 9.48 -15.13 1.18
N VAL A 39 8.93 -15.52 2.32
CA VAL A 39 8.29 -14.62 3.30
C VAL A 39 9.01 -14.74 4.63
N TRP A 40 9.43 -13.60 5.18
CA TRP A 40 10.05 -13.54 6.51
C TRP A 40 8.95 -13.45 7.60
N PRO A 41 9.03 -14.20 8.72
CA PRO A 41 10.14 -15.05 9.13
C PRO A 41 10.04 -16.54 8.73
N ASP A 42 8.97 -16.95 8.05
CA ASP A 42 8.71 -18.36 7.72
C ASP A 42 9.82 -19.00 6.88
N SER A 43 10.44 -18.23 5.99
CA SER A 43 11.59 -18.63 5.18
C SER A 43 12.79 -19.06 6.03
N CYS A 44 13.04 -18.37 7.15
CA CYS A 44 14.13 -18.68 8.08
C CYS A 44 13.93 -20.03 8.76
N TYR A 45 12.71 -20.26 9.24
CA TYR A 45 12.36 -21.49 9.92
C TYR A 45 12.41 -22.69 8.98
N CYS A 46 11.81 -22.57 7.80
CA CYS A 46 11.86 -23.61 6.77
C CYS A 46 13.31 -24.00 6.41
N ALA A 47 14.20 -23.02 6.23
CA ALA A 47 15.59 -23.29 5.92
C ALA A 47 16.33 -24.02 7.06
N ASN A 48 16.03 -23.70 8.31
CA ASN A 48 16.59 -24.39 9.48
C ASN A 48 16.06 -25.82 9.61
N ASP A 49 14.76 -26.02 9.40
CA ASP A 49 14.14 -27.34 9.47
C ASP A 49 14.70 -28.26 8.37
N ALA A 50 14.89 -27.74 7.15
CA ALA A 50 15.52 -28.49 6.06
C ALA A 50 16.95 -28.97 6.40
N LYS A 51 17.76 -28.08 7.00
CA LYS A 51 19.11 -28.43 7.49
C LYS A 51 19.07 -29.49 8.59
N LYS A 52 18.13 -29.36 9.53
CA LYS A 52 17.96 -30.31 10.64
C LYS A 52 17.58 -31.69 10.11
N VAL A 53 16.57 -31.79 9.26
CA VAL A 53 16.11 -33.06 8.67
C VAL A 53 17.22 -33.71 7.86
N CYS A 54 17.97 -32.93 7.07
CA CYS A 54 19.13 -33.42 6.33
C CYS A 54 20.20 -34.01 7.27
N TYR A 55 20.52 -33.32 8.36
CA TYR A 55 21.47 -33.79 9.36
C TYR A 55 20.97 -35.05 10.10
N GLU A 56 19.69 -35.13 10.45
CA GLU A 56 19.10 -36.31 11.08
C GLU A 56 19.10 -37.53 10.13
N LYS A 57 18.89 -37.30 8.82
CA LYS A 57 18.90 -38.34 7.79
C LYS A 57 20.31 -38.82 7.44
N CYS A 58 21.26 -37.90 7.28
CA CYS A 58 22.58 -38.18 6.73
C CYS A 58 23.71 -38.20 7.77
N GLY A 59 23.47 -37.71 8.99
CA GLY A 59 24.51 -37.45 9.96
C GLY A 59 25.54 -36.42 9.47
N GLY A 60 26.75 -36.52 10.01
CA GLY A 60 27.89 -35.67 9.62
C GLY A 60 28.18 -34.57 10.64
N SER A 61 28.65 -33.42 10.16
CA SER A 61 28.89 -32.25 11.00
C SER A 61 27.58 -31.53 11.33
N PRO A 62 27.37 -31.10 12.59
CA PRO A 62 26.17 -30.35 12.96
C PRO A 62 25.98 -29.11 12.08
N PRO A 63 24.77 -28.85 11.55
CA PRO A 63 24.53 -27.71 10.69
C PRO A 63 24.49 -26.40 11.49
N THR A 64 24.92 -25.32 10.86
CA THR A 64 24.73 -23.97 11.39
C THR A 64 23.33 -23.46 11.04
N TYR A 65 22.58 -23.08 12.07
CA TYR A 65 21.24 -22.53 11.94
C TYR A 65 21.26 -21.00 11.87
N ASN A 66 20.32 -20.43 11.13
CA ASN A 66 20.05 -19.00 11.15
C ASN A 66 19.30 -18.62 12.43
N THR A 67 19.52 -17.42 12.95
CA THR A 67 18.71 -16.88 14.05
C THR A 67 17.39 -16.34 13.49
N CYS A 68 16.29 -17.01 13.80
CA CYS A 68 14.95 -16.57 13.39
C CYS A 68 14.29 -15.74 14.52
N PRO A 69 13.47 -14.72 14.20
CA PRO A 69 12.78 -13.92 15.21
C PRO A 69 11.70 -14.78 15.89
N PRO A 70 11.52 -14.69 17.22
CA PRO A 70 10.70 -15.62 18.00
C PRO A 70 9.28 -15.80 17.42
N ARG A 71 8.82 -17.05 17.32
CA ARG A 71 7.41 -17.35 17.03
C ARG A 71 6.60 -16.97 18.26
N GLY A 72 5.84 -15.89 18.18
CA GLY A 72 4.93 -15.51 19.24
C GLY A 72 3.85 -14.57 18.76
N VAL A 73 2.60 -15.03 18.77
CA VAL A 73 1.59 -14.27 19.49
C VAL A 73 1.89 -14.49 20.97
N THR A 74 2.72 -13.64 21.55
CA THR A 74 2.71 -13.53 22.99
C THR A 74 1.36 -12.91 23.34
N ALA A 75 0.45 -13.73 23.88
CA ALA A 75 -0.61 -13.18 24.72
C ALA A 75 0.12 -12.36 25.78
N ARG A 76 -0.01 -11.04 25.72
CA ARG A 76 0.62 -10.13 26.66
C ARG A 76 0.17 -10.56 28.06
N ALA A 77 1.12 -11.00 28.88
CA ALA A 77 0.87 -11.17 30.31
C ALA A 77 0.30 -9.83 30.80
N ALA A 78 -0.81 -9.89 31.53
CA ALA A 78 -1.46 -8.71 32.07
C ALA A 78 -0.48 -7.99 32.99
N ASP A 79 0.15 -6.92 32.49
CA ASP A 79 0.77 -5.91 33.33
C ASP A 79 -0.38 -5.24 34.08
N GLU A 80 -0.44 -5.49 35.37
CA GLU A 80 -1.30 -4.79 36.32
C GLU A 80 -0.78 -3.35 36.45
N ALA A 81 -1.15 -2.49 35.50
CA ALA A 81 -0.89 -1.06 35.54
C ALA A 81 -1.98 -0.29 34.78
N ALA A 82 -2.81 0.41 35.55
CA ALA A 82 -3.78 1.44 35.19
C ALA A 82 -4.75 1.09 34.05
N ALA A 83 -6.01 0.82 34.43
CA ALA A 83 -7.13 0.73 33.50
C ALA A 83 -7.18 1.93 32.53
N PRO A 84 -7.05 1.72 31.20
CA PRO A 84 -7.70 2.62 30.28
C PRO A 84 -9.19 2.28 30.27
N THR A 85 -10.03 3.31 30.37
CA THR A 85 -11.46 3.25 30.06
C THR A 85 -11.66 2.41 28.80
N PRO A 86 -12.64 1.47 28.75
CA PRO A 86 -12.88 0.70 27.54
C PRO A 86 -13.29 1.67 26.43
N THR A 87 -12.35 1.98 25.53
CA THR A 87 -12.68 2.54 24.22
C THR A 87 -13.61 1.53 23.56
N PRO A 88 -14.79 1.95 23.08
CA PRO A 88 -15.68 1.05 22.37
C PRO A 88 -14.90 0.39 21.23
N THR A 89 -14.65 -0.91 21.35
CA THR A 89 -14.24 -1.73 20.21
C THR A 89 -15.38 -1.60 19.21
N ALA A 90 -15.17 -0.80 18.16
CA ALA A 90 -16.09 -0.73 17.05
C ALA A 90 -16.38 -2.17 16.61
N PRO A 91 -17.64 -2.56 16.35
CA PRO A 91 -17.95 -3.91 15.91
C PRO A 91 -17.08 -4.22 14.68
N SER A 92 -16.37 -5.34 14.76
CA SER A 92 -15.35 -5.85 13.84
C SER A 92 -15.89 -6.24 12.46
N THR A 93 -16.74 -5.40 11.87
CA THR A 93 -17.42 -5.64 10.58
C THR A 93 -17.23 -4.49 9.59
N CYS A 94 -16.70 -3.34 10.01
CA CYS A 94 -16.50 -2.24 9.08
C CYS A 94 -15.20 -2.40 8.29
N VAL A 95 -15.34 -2.75 7.02
CA VAL A 95 -14.23 -2.92 6.08
C VAL A 95 -14.10 -1.66 5.23
N CYS A 96 -12.90 -1.13 5.16
CA CYS A 96 -12.55 -0.06 4.22
C CYS A 96 -11.98 -0.68 2.95
N GLU A 97 -12.63 -0.39 1.84
CA GLU A 97 -12.22 -0.89 0.54
C GLU A 97 -10.85 -0.32 0.13
N PRO A 98 -9.98 -1.13 -0.49
CA PRO A 98 -8.71 -0.64 -0.99
C PRO A 98 -8.96 0.41 -2.08
N VAL A 99 -8.39 1.60 -1.89
CA VAL A 99 -8.39 2.66 -2.89
C VAL A 99 -7.05 2.62 -3.63
N PHE A 100 -7.12 2.41 -4.93
CA PHE A 100 -5.94 2.46 -5.80
C PHE A 100 -5.66 3.91 -6.18
N CYS A 101 -4.66 4.49 -5.52
CA CYS A 101 -4.17 5.82 -5.84
C CYS A 101 -3.11 5.76 -6.96
N LEU A 102 -3.04 6.82 -7.76
CA LEU A 102 -1.94 7.01 -8.70
C LEU A 102 -0.61 7.01 -7.94
N ASP A 103 0.42 6.42 -8.52
CA ASP A 103 1.79 6.48 -7.98
C ASP A 103 2.53 7.73 -8.47
N SER A 104 1.85 8.88 -8.41
CA SER A 104 2.36 10.17 -8.87
C SER A 104 2.19 11.23 -7.78
N TRP A 105 3.27 11.91 -7.44
CA TRP A 105 3.24 13.04 -6.51
C TRP A 105 2.84 14.34 -7.26
N PRO A 106 1.93 15.18 -6.74
CA PRO A 106 1.28 15.11 -5.42
C PRO A 106 -0.06 14.36 -5.37
N ASP A 107 -0.58 13.87 -6.50
CA ASP A 107 -1.92 13.27 -6.58
C ASP A 107 -2.12 12.08 -5.64
N SER A 108 -1.09 11.25 -5.49
CA SER A 108 -1.05 10.12 -4.56
C SER A 108 -1.30 10.54 -3.11
N CYS A 109 -0.80 11.70 -2.69
CA CYS A 109 -0.97 12.23 -1.33
C CYS A 109 -2.45 12.54 -1.05
N TYR A 110 -3.08 13.30 -1.94
CA TYR A 110 -4.47 13.69 -1.73
C TYR A 110 -5.39 12.47 -1.79
N CYS A 111 -5.15 11.56 -2.72
CA CYS A 111 -5.94 10.33 -2.85
C CYS A 111 -5.84 9.47 -1.57
N ASN A 112 -4.63 9.24 -1.06
CA ASN A 112 -4.42 8.46 0.16
C ASN A 112 -5.10 9.11 1.38
N ASN A 113 -5.00 10.43 1.50
CA ASN A 113 -5.66 11.17 2.59
C ASN A 113 -7.19 11.08 2.48
N THR A 114 -7.75 11.22 1.28
CA THR A 114 -9.19 11.04 1.04
C THR A 114 -9.64 9.62 1.36
N ALA A 115 -8.88 8.60 0.99
CA ALA A 115 -9.19 7.21 1.33
C ALA A 115 -9.26 6.99 2.85
N LYS A 116 -8.27 7.50 3.59
CA LYS A 116 -8.26 7.45 5.06
C LYS A 116 -9.45 8.19 5.68
N LYS A 117 -9.74 9.40 5.18
CA LYS A 117 -10.87 10.22 5.63
C LYS A 117 -12.19 9.48 5.43
N ASN A 118 -12.43 8.98 4.22
CA ASN A 118 -13.67 8.30 3.89
C ASN A 118 -13.85 7.02 4.71
N CYS A 119 -12.76 6.29 4.94
CA CYS A 119 -12.75 5.11 5.81
C CYS A 119 -13.15 5.47 7.24
N TYR A 120 -12.57 6.52 7.81
CA TYR A 120 -12.93 7.02 9.14
C TYR A 120 -14.39 7.51 9.20
N GLU A 121 -14.88 8.23 8.19
CA GLU A 121 -16.28 8.68 8.15
C GLU A 121 -17.26 7.51 8.03
N LYS A 122 -16.90 6.45 7.31
CA LYS A 122 -17.70 5.23 7.16
C LYS A 122 -17.70 4.37 8.42
N CYS A 123 -16.53 4.17 9.02
CA CYS A 123 -16.29 3.15 10.04
C CYS A 123 -16.07 3.70 11.45
N GLY A 124 -15.85 5.00 11.59
CA GLY A 124 -15.37 5.60 12.83
C GLY A 124 -13.97 5.11 13.20
N GLY A 125 -13.69 5.06 14.51
CA GLY A 125 -12.44 4.56 15.07
C GLY A 125 -11.49 5.68 15.48
N GLU A 126 -10.19 5.41 15.37
CA GLU A 126 -9.15 6.40 15.65
C GLU A 126 -9.06 7.44 14.53
N LEU A 127 -8.80 8.69 14.90
CA LEU A 127 -8.68 9.78 13.94
C LEU A 127 -7.48 9.51 13.00
N PRO A 128 -7.67 9.50 11.67
CA PRO A 128 -6.60 9.16 10.76
C PRO A 128 -5.52 10.25 10.71
N GLU A 129 -4.26 9.81 10.70
CA GLU A 129 -3.13 10.68 10.41
C GLU A 129 -3.00 10.94 8.90
N TYR A 130 -2.99 12.21 8.53
CA TYR A 130 -2.89 12.66 7.15
C TYR A 130 -1.46 13.05 6.77
N GLN A 131 -1.06 12.74 5.55
CA GLN A 131 0.16 13.26 4.95
C GLN A 131 0.01 14.76 4.67
N LYS A 132 1.10 15.52 4.78
CA LYS A 132 1.12 16.93 4.36
C LYS A 132 1.29 17.00 2.84
N CYS A 133 0.19 17.26 2.15
CA CYS A 133 0.24 17.46 0.70
C CYS A 133 0.60 18.91 0.35
N PRO A 134 1.21 19.17 -0.82
CA PRO A 134 1.40 20.52 -1.32
C PRO A 134 0.07 21.27 -1.46
N PRO A 135 0.06 22.60 -1.56
CA PRO A 135 -1.13 23.34 -1.98
C PRO A 135 -1.55 22.89 -3.37
N ARG A 136 -2.85 22.66 -3.59
CA ARG A 136 -3.35 22.45 -4.95
C ARG A 136 -3.17 23.76 -5.72
N ALA A 137 -2.60 23.69 -6.92
CA ALA A 137 -2.67 24.82 -7.84
C ALA A 137 -4.14 25.21 -8.03
N ALA A 138 -4.43 26.50 -8.06
CA ALA A 138 -5.76 26.96 -8.44
C ALA A 138 -6.09 26.32 -9.78
N LYS A 139 -7.31 25.77 -9.91
CA LYS A 139 -7.78 25.37 -11.24
C LYS A 139 -7.68 26.63 -12.11
N PRO A 140 -7.14 26.53 -13.34
CA PRO A 140 -7.27 27.61 -14.30
C PRO A 140 -8.73 28.01 -14.38
N ASP A 141 -9.00 29.31 -14.42
CA ASP A 141 -10.36 29.79 -14.64
C ASP A 141 -10.94 29.08 -15.88
N PRO A 142 -12.21 28.66 -15.83
CA PRO A 142 -12.85 28.05 -16.98
C PRO A 142 -12.65 28.96 -18.19
N VAL A 143 -12.11 28.39 -19.27
CA VAL A 143 -12.02 29.08 -20.55
C VAL A 143 -13.44 29.54 -20.89
N PRO A 144 -13.68 30.85 -21.11
CA PRO A 144 -15.02 31.34 -21.40
C PRO A 144 -15.60 30.57 -22.58
N GLU A 145 -16.78 29.98 -22.39
CA GLU A 145 -17.51 29.39 -23.51
C GLU A 145 -17.73 30.45 -24.60
N PRO A 146 -17.63 30.07 -25.89
CA PRO A 146 -17.91 31.00 -26.97
C PRO A 146 -19.35 31.48 -26.85
N LYS A 147 -19.54 32.77 -26.55
CA LYS A 147 -20.86 33.40 -26.55
C LYS A 147 -21.46 33.30 -27.96
N CYS A 148 -22.74 32.96 -28.05
CA CYS A 148 -23.44 32.97 -29.33
C CYS A 148 -23.33 34.36 -29.98
N GLN A 149 -23.00 34.40 -31.26
CA GLN A 149 -22.81 35.64 -32.01
C GLN A 149 -23.98 35.84 -32.96
N CYS A 150 -24.66 36.97 -32.85
CA CYS A 150 -25.72 37.33 -33.78
C CYS A 150 -25.13 38.04 -35.00
N PRO A 151 -25.64 37.74 -36.21
CA PRO A 151 -25.20 38.42 -37.42
C PRO A 151 -25.53 39.92 -37.35
N GLU A 152 -24.58 40.75 -37.75
CA GLU A 152 -24.79 42.18 -37.90
C GLU A 152 -25.63 42.43 -39.17
N ILE A 153 -26.84 42.96 -38.99
CA ILE A 153 -27.77 43.27 -40.08
C ILE A 153 -27.85 44.78 -40.24
N ASN A 154 -27.42 45.26 -41.41
CA ASN A 154 -27.44 46.69 -41.74
C ASN A 154 -28.83 47.08 -42.27
N CYS A 155 -29.62 47.73 -41.41
CA CYS A 155 -30.94 48.24 -41.77
C CYS A 155 -30.87 49.66 -42.34
N ILE A 156 -31.69 49.92 -43.35
CA ILE A 156 -31.93 51.29 -43.84
C ILE A 156 -32.54 52.14 -42.74
N GLN A 157 -32.26 53.45 -42.75
CA GLN A 157 -32.75 54.38 -41.71
C GLN A 157 -34.09 55.04 -42.08
N SER A 158 -34.78 54.49 -43.09
CA SER A 158 -36.08 54.98 -43.54
C SER A 158 -37.20 54.31 -42.75
N PHE A 159 -38.26 55.05 -42.47
CA PHE A 159 -39.45 54.55 -41.80
C PHE A 159 -40.55 54.23 -42.83
N PRO A 160 -41.27 53.10 -42.71
CA PRO A 160 -41.19 52.11 -41.62
C PRO A 160 -40.23 50.93 -41.86
N GLU A 161 -39.65 50.80 -43.06
CA GLU A 161 -38.92 49.60 -43.49
C GLU A 161 -37.68 49.31 -42.63
N GLY A 162 -36.98 50.35 -42.17
CA GLY A 162 -35.86 50.24 -41.24
C GLY A 162 -36.25 49.69 -39.88
N CYS A 163 -37.44 50.06 -39.39
CA CYS A 163 -37.98 49.57 -38.12
C CYS A 163 -38.31 48.07 -38.22
N TYR A 164 -38.99 47.64 -39.28
CA TYR A 164 -39.27 46.22 -39.50
C TYR A 164 -37.99 45.40 -39.66
N CYS A 165 -36.99 45.94 -40.37
CA CYS A 165 -35.68 45.30 -40.49
C CYS A 165 -35.01 45.09 -39.12
N ALA A 166 -34.98 46.12 -38.28
CA ALA A 166 -34.37 46.04 -36.95
C ALA A 166 -35.11 45.04 -36.04
N ASN A 167 -36.45 45.00 -36.09
CA ASN A 167 -37.24 44.02 -35.37
C ASN A 167 -36.94 42.58 -35.83
N ASN A 168 -36.85 42.36 -37.14
CA ASN A 168 -36.50 41.04 -37.70
C ASN A 168 -35.09 40.60 -37.29
N ALA A 169 -34.11 41.52 -37.27
CA ALA A 169 -32.76 41.21 -36.83
C ALA A 169 -32.71 40.73 -35.37
N LYS A 170 -33.45 41.41 -34.48
CA LYS A 170 -33.60 41.00 -33.07
C LYS A 170 -34.24 39.61 -32.94
N LEU A 171 -35.32 39.35 -33.68
CA LEU A 171 -36.00 38.05 -33.67
C LEU A 171 -35.09 36.93 -34.17
N GLN A 172 -34.35 37.15 -35.26
CA GLN A 172 -33.42 36.15 -35.78
C GLN A 172 -32.31 35.83 -34.78
N CYS A 173 -31.75 36.85 -34.13
CA CYS A 173 -30.75 36.68 -33.07
C CYS A 173 -31.32 35.82 -31.91
N TYR A 174 -32.54 36.11 -31.46
CA TYR A 174 -33.22 35.31 -30.44
C TYR A 174 -33.48 33.86 -30.88
N GLN A 175 -33.91 33.64 -32.11
CA GLN A 175 -34.11 32.29 -32.64
C GLN A 175 -32.81 31.48 -32.75
N GLN A 176 -31.70 32.14 -33.07
CA GLN A 176 -30.39 31.49 -33.22
C GLN A 176 -29.72 31.24 -31.87
N CYS A 177 -29.76 32.20 -30.97
CA CYS A 177 -28.97 32.20 -29.74
C CYS A 177 -29.79 31.92 -28.47
N GLY A 178 -31.12 31.95 -28.55
CA GLY A 178 -32.00 31.94 -27.38
C GLY A 178 -31.84 33.20 -26.54
N GLY A 179 -32.16 33.10 -25.25
CA GLY A 179 -32.03 34.19 -24.28
C GLY A 179 -33.39 34.75 -23.86
N GLU A 180 -33.41 36.05 -23.56
CA GLU A 180 -34.64 36.78 -23.25
C GLU A 180 -35.33 37.20 -24.56
N GLU A 181 -36.66 37.09 -24.60
CA GLU A 181 -37.44 37.46 -25.79
C GLU A 181 -37.27 38.96 -26.09
N PRO A 182 -36.98 39.34 -27.36
CA PRO A 182 -36.64 40.71 -27.68
C PRO A 182 -37.88 41.61 -27.64
N VAL A 183 -37.76 42.77 -27.01
CA VAL A 183 -38.76 43.83 -27.11
C VAL A 183 -38.68 44.49 -28.50
N LEU A 184 -39.77 44.39 -29.24
CA LEU A 184 -39.92 44.93 -30.59
C LEU A 184 -40.50 46.35 -30.55
N SER A 185 -40.05 47.18 -31.49
CA SER A 185 -40.56 48.55 -31.66
C SER A 185 -41.86 48.54 -32.47
N SER A 186 -42.75 49.51 -32.21
CA SER A 186 -43.89 49.79 -33.09
C SER A 186 -43.40 50.44 -34.38
N CYS A 187 -43.82 49.91 -35.52
CA CYS A 187 -43.38 50.36 -36.85
C CYS A 187 -44.51 50.94 -37.71
N ASP A 188 -45.67 51.18 -37.10
CA ASP A 188 -46.85 51.77 -37.73
C ASP A 188 -46.83 53.30 -37.69
#